data_AF-A5UZH1-F1
#
_entry.id   AF-A5UZH1-F1
#
_cell.length_a   1.000
_cell.length_b   1.000
_cell.length_c   1.000
_cell.angle_alpha   90.00
_cell.angle_beta   90.00
_cell.angle_gamma   90.00
#
_symmetry.space_group_name_H-M   'P 1'
#
loop_
_entity.id
_entity.type
_entity.pdbx_description
1 polymer ?
#
loop_
_entity_poly.entity_id
_entity_poly.type
_entity_poly.pdbx_seq_one_letter_code
_entity_poly.pdbx_strand_id
1 'polypeptide(L)'
;MQPPVSIARKARGVIQIFRPELPIAAGVCVLLGEVLALGAVPPLPVLGTGFACGFLLSGSALITNDYFDLEVDRINAPHRPLPAGVLTPAEVMTLGLVTALLGLVAAATFSPLALGLSLIIWLLGFLYNWRLKAAGLWGNLIVAISVGITFVLGGIAVGRPWSPIVWTFALIVLVFDLEVCICPG
;
A
#
# COMPACT_ATOMS: atom_id res chain seq x y z
N MET A 1 9.39 -7.30 -34.96
CA MET A 1 9.69 -6.31 -33.89
C MET A 1 8.39 -5.67 -33.48
N GLN A 2 8.02 -5.69 -32.20
CA GLN A 2 6.87 -4.91 -31.74
C GLN A 2 7.19 -3.41 -31.89
N PRO A 3 6.25 -2.58 -32.36
CA PRO A 3 6.49 -1.15 -32.53
C PRO A 3 6.86 -0.51 -31.19
N PRO A 4 7.72 0.52 -31.18
CA PRO A 4 8.07 1.23 -29.95
C PRO A 4 6.81 1.75 -29.26
N VAL A 5 6.67 1.41 -27.98
CA VAL A 5 5.50 1.82 -27.17
C VAL A 5 5.56 3.33 -26.97
N SER A 6 4.53 4.05 -27.42
CA SER A 6 4.44 5.50 -27.23
C SER A 6 4.45 5.90 -25.74
N ILE A 7 4.99 7.10 -25.43
CA ILE A 7 5.03 7.65 -24.07
C ILE A 7 3.64 7.71 -23.43
N ALA A 8 2.63 8.14 -24.19
CA ALA A 8 1.24 8.20 -23.71
C ALA A 8 0.69 6.83 -23.29
N ARG A 9 1.08 5.76 -24.02
CA ARG A 9 0.70 4.39 -23.70
C ARG A 9 1.43 3.88 -22.45
N LYS A 10 2.71 4.22 -22.27
CA LYS A 10 3.44 3.91 -21.03
C LYS A 10 2.83 4.63 -19.82
N ALA A 11 2.52 5.91 -19.94
CA ALA A 11 1.90 6.69 -18.86
C ALA A 11 0.55 6.10 -18.42
N ARG A 12 -0.31 5.71 -19.37
CA ARG A 12 -1.56 4.99 -19.07
C ARG A 12 -1.30 3.64 -18.40
N GLY A 13 -0.28 2.91 -18.84
CA GLY A 13 0.13 1.65 -18.21
C GLY A 13 0.54 1.82 -16.75
N VAL A 14 1.29 2.89 -16.44
CA VAL A 14 1.68 3.22 -15.06
C VAL A 14 0.45 3.50 -14.18
N ILE A 15 -0.49 4.32 -14.66
CA ILE A 15 -1.72 4.62 -13.92
C ILE A 15 -2.54 3.34 -13.67
N GLN A 16 -2.60 2.44 -14.67
CA GLN A 16 -3.34 1.19 -14.56
C GLN A 16 -2.72 0.22 -13.56
N ILE A 17 -1.39 0.15 -13.46
CA ILE A 17 -0.69 -0.65 -12.44
C ILE A 17 -0.89 -0.04 -11.04
N PHE A 18 -0.91 1.30 -10.93
CA PHE A 18 -1.05 1.96 -9.62
C PHE A 18 -2.39 1.69 -8.95
N ARG A 19 -3.45 1.38 -9.72
CA ARG A 19 -4.82 1.08 -9.24
C ARG A 19 -5.26 2.04 -8.12
N PRO A 20 -5.41 3.35 -8.44
CA PRO A 20 -5.39 4.43 -7.45
C PRO A 20 -6.47 4.34 -6.36
N GLU A 21 -7.58 3.65 -6.63
CA GLU A 21 -8.67 3.38 -5.67
C GLU A 21 -8.15 2.82 -4.33
N LEU A 22 -7.27 1.80 -4.38
CA LEU A 22 -6.79 1.12 -3.18
C LEU A 22 -5.74 1.94 -2.40
N PRO A 23 -4.73 2.56 -3.06
CA PRO A 23 -3.82 3.49 -2.38
C PRO A 23 -4.51 4.73 -1.82
N ILE A 24 -5.56 5.24 -2.49
CA ILE A 24 -6.37 6.34 -1.95
C ILE A 24 -7.01 5.91 -0.64
N ALA A 25 -7.63 4.72 -0.58
CA ALA A 25 -8.22 4.20 0.65
C ALA A 25 -7.16 4.09 1.78
N ALA A 26 -5.96 3.59 1.48
CA ALA A 26 -4.87 3.52 2.45
C ALA A 26 -4.45 4.91 2.96
N GLY A 27 -4.31 5.89 2.06
CA GLY A 27 -4.03 7.28 2.42
C GLY A 27 -5.12 7.88 3.31
N VAL A 28 -6.39 7.63 2.99
CA VAL A 28 -7.53 8.08 3.80
C VAL A 28 -7.51 7.45 5.20
N CYS A 29 -7.16 6.17 5.33
CA CYS A 29 -7.06 5.52 6.64
C CYS A 29 -6.00 6.17 7.53
N VAL A 30 -4.86 6.61 6.95
CA VAL A 30 -3.86 7.39 7.69
C VAL A 30 -4.46 8.72 8.18
N LEU A 31 -5.16 9.46 7.31
CA LEU A 31 -5.81 10.73 7.71
C LEU A 31 -6.83 10.54 8.84
N LEU A 32 -7.62 9.48 8.77
CA LEU A 32 -8.56 9.13 9.84
C LEU A 32 -7.82 8.84 11.14
N GLY A 33 -6.72 8.08 11.09
CA GLY A 33 -5.85 7.85 12.23
C GLY A 33 -5.32 9.14 12.86
N GLU A 34 -4.87 10.09 12.05
CA GLU A 34 -4.40 11.40 12.52
C GLU A 34 -5.50 12.19 13.23
N VAL A 35 -6.68 12.31 12.60
CA VAL A 35 -7.82 13.07 13.14
C VAL A 35 -8.34 12.42 14.43
N LEU A 36 -8.50 11.09 14.44
CA LEU A 36 -8.96 10.33 15.60
C LEU A 36 -7.98 10.44 16.76
N ALA A 37 -6.67 10.35 16.49
CA ALA A 37 -5.65 10.49 17.52
C ALA A 37 -5.60 11.90 18.10
N LEU A 38 -5.63 12.93 17.26
CA LEU A 38 -5.52 14.31 17.68
C LEU A 38 -6.81 14.83 18.34
N GLY A 39 -7.97 14.33 17.90
CA GLY A 39 -9.29 14.83 18.28
C GLY A 39 -9.66 16.14 17.57
N ALA A 40 -8.89 16.52 16.55
CA ALA A 40 -9.05 17.72 15.75
C ALA A 40 -8.41 17.49 14.37
N VAL A 41 -8.68 18.38 13.42
CA VAL A 41 -8.04 18.33 12.10
C VAL A 41 -6.58 18.82 12.23
N PRO A 42 -5.57 17.99 11.91
CA PRO A 42 -4.17 18.41 11.91
C PRO A 42 -3.90 19.51 10.86
N PRO A 43 -2.76 20.22 10.96
CA PRO A 43 -2.32 21.14 9.91
C PRO A 43 -2.23 20.45 8.54
N LEU A 44 -2.59 21.18 7.47
CA LEU A 44 -2.56 20.70 6.08
C LEU A 44 -1.24 20.00 5.67
N PRO A 45 -0.04 20.45 6.08
CA PRO A 45 1.20 19.74 5.75
C PRO A 45 1.30 18.34 6.37
N VAL A 46 0.73 18.14 7.57
CA VAL A 46 0.71 16.83 8.25
C VAL A 46 -0.24 15.91 7.50
N LEU A 47 -1.48 16.37 7.24
CA LEU A 47 -2.46 15.63 6.43
C LEU A 47 -1.90 15.25 5.05
N GLY A 48 -1.30 16.21 4.34
CA GLY A 48 -0.74 15.96 3.02
C GLY A 48 0.37 14.89 3.05
N THR A 49 1.26 14.98 4.03
CA THR A 49 2.35 13.99 4.20
C THR A 49 1.81 12.63 4.64
N GLY A 50 0.79 12.59 5.50
CA GLY A 50 0.17 11.36 5.99
C GLY A 50 -0.54 10.60 4.88
N PHE A 51 -1.37 11.31 4.12
CA PHE A 51 -2.01 10.77 2.92
C PHE A 51 -0.97 10.23 1.94
N ALA A 52 0.06 11.03 1.62
CA ALA A 52 1.11 10.63 0.70
C ALA A 52 1.85 9.38 1.20
N CYS A 53 2.14 9.29 2.49
CA CYS A 53 2.79 8.14 3.10
C CYS A 53 1.98 6.85 2.89
N GLY A 54 0.69 6.85 3.26
CA GLY A 54 -0.19 5.69 3.08
C GLY A 54 -0.39 5.32 1.61
N PHE A 55 -0.63 6.33 0.76
CA PHE A 55 -0.82 6.16 -0.68
C PHE A 55 0.42 5.56 -1.36
N LEU A 56 1.61 6.07 -1.06
CA LEU A 56 2.84 5.61 -1.71
C LEU A 56 3.23 4.20 -1.27
N LEU A 57 3.12 3.88 0.03
CA LEU A 57 3.44 2.54 0.52
C LEU A 57 2.45 1.48 -0.02
N SER A 58 1.16 1.80 -0.03
CA SER A 58 0.14 0.92 -0.62
C SER A 58 0.32 0.78 -2.14
N GLY A 59 0.56 1.88 -2.86
CA GLY A 59 0.85 1.87 -4.29
C GLY A 59 2.06 1.01 -4.63
N SER A 60 3.14 1.09 -3.85
CA SER A 60 4.31 0.22 -4.01
C SER A 60 3.96 -1.26 -3.88
N ALA A 61 3.12 -1.62 -2.89
CA ALA A 61 2.68 -3.00 -2.70
C ALA A 61 1.87 -3.52 -3.90
N LEU A 62 1.03 -2.69 -4.51
CA LEU A 62 0.26 -3.06 -5.71
C LEU A 62 1.14 -3.18 -6.95
N ILE A 63 2.03 -2.21 -7.17
CA ILE A 63 2.98 -2.24 -8.28
C ILE A 63 3.86 -3.49 -8.23
N THR A 64 4.41 -3.80 -7.05
CA THR A 64 5.24 -4.99 -6.86
C THR A 64 4.43 -6.28 -6.92
N ASN A 65 3.15 -6.27 -6.54
CA ASN A 65 2.26 -7.41 -6.73
C ASN A 65 2.13 -7.78 -8.22
N ASP A 66 1.91 -6.81 -9.11
CA ASP A 66 1.84 -7.06 -10.56
C ASP A 66 3.14 -7.67 -11.10
N TYR A 67 4.31 -7.33 -10.53
CA TYR A 67 5.59 -7.96 -10.89
C TYR A 67 5.64 -9.44 -10.52
N PHE A 68 5.26 -9.79 -9.29
CA PHE A 68 5.31 -11.18 -8.81
C PHE A 68 4.21 -12.06 -9.44
N ASP A 69 3.13 -11.44 -9.89
CA ASP A 69 2.01 -12.13 -10.54
C ASP A 69 2.16 -12.24 -12.07
N LEU A 70 3.29 -11.82 -12.65
CA LEU A 70 3.50 -11.79 -14.10
C LEU A 70 3.17 -13.11 -14.81
N GLU A 71 3.69 -14.24 -14.33
CA GLU A 71 3.45 -15.55 -14.95
C GLU A 71 1.97 -15.95 -14.90
N VAL A 72 1.28 -15.63 -13.80
CA VAL A 72 -0.15 -15.91 -13.62
C VAL A 72 -0.99 -14.98 -14.51
N ASP A 73 -0.63 -13.69 -14.54
CA ASP A 73 -1.34 -12.67 -15.30
C ASP A 73 -1.14 -12.82 -16.82
N ARG A 74 -0.05 -13.45 -17.28
CA ARG A 74 0.09 -13.84 -18.69
C ARG A 74 -1.03 -14.78 -19.16
N ILE A 75 -1.55 -15.61 -18.26
CA ILE A 75 -2.64 -16.55 -18.55
C ILE A 75 -3.99 -15.89 -18.28
N ASN A 76 -4.15 -15.30 -17.09
CA ASN A 76 -5.46 -14.84 -16.59
C ASN A 76 -5.84 -13.43 -17.05
N ALA A 77 -4.85 -12.56 -17.28
CA ALA A 77 -5.07 -11.15 -17.58
C ALA A 77 -4.02 -10.60 -18.59
N PRO A 78 -3.90 -11.21 -19.79
CA PRO A 78 -2.84 -10.88 -20.75
C PRO A 78 -2.89 -9.43 -21.27
N HIS A 79 -4.01 -8.74 -21.07
CA HIS A 79 -4.21 -7.34 -21.44
C HIS A 79 -3.59 -6.34 -20.45
N ARG A 80 -3.18 -6.78 -19.24
CA ARG A 80 -2.54 -5.90 -18.25
C ARG A 80 -1.22 -5.33 -18.77
N PRO A 81 -0.80 -4.13 -18.31
CA PRO A 81 0.35 -3.43 -18.87
C PRO A 81 1.66 -4.24 -18.89
N LEU A 82 1.91 -5.03 -17.84
CA LEU A 82 3.14 -5.82 -17.72
C LEU A 82 3.12 -7.08 -18.62
N PRO A 83 2.10 -7.98 -18.57
CA PRO A 83 1.98 -9.09 -19.52
C PRO A 83 1.91 -8.67 -20.99
N ALA A 84 1.27 -7.54 -21.28
CA ALA A 84 1.13 -7.01 -22.63
C ALA A 84 2.42 -6.38 -23.19
N GLY A 85 3.50 -6.33 -22.40
CA GLY A 85 4.78 -5.74 -22.79
C GLY A 85 4.77 -4.21 -22.91
N VAL A 86 3.75 -3.53 -22.37
CA VAL A 86 3.68 -2.06 -22.34
C VAL A 86 4.73 -1.51 -21.36
N LEU A 87 4.92 -2.21 -20.26
CA LEU A 87 5.95 -1.97 -19.26
C LEU A 87 6.83 -3.22 -19.12
N THR A 88 8.12 -3.02 -18.87
CA THR A 88 9.07 -4.10 -18.60
C THR A 88 9.09 -4.46 -17.12
N PRO A 89 9.48 -5.69 -16.75
CA PRO A 89 9.62 -6.09 -15.34
C PRO A 89 10.56 -5.17 -14.56
N ALA A 90 11.64 -4.70 -15.19
CA ALA A 90 12.57 -3.75 -14.59
C ALA A 90 11.89 -2.39 -14.31
N GLU A 91 11.14 -1.84 -15.27
CA GLU A 91 10.39 -0.58 -15.07
C GLU A 91 9.38 -0.70 -13.92
N VAL A 92 8.64 -1.81 -13.84
CA VAL A 92 7.66 -2.06 -12.76
C VAL A 92 8.35 -2.18 -11.40
N MET A 93 9.44 -2.96 -11.30
CA MET A 93 10.18 -3.09 -10.04
C MET A 93 10.80 -1.76 -9.61
N THR A 94 11.44 -1.03 -10.52
CA THR A 94 12.00 0.29 -10.23
C THR A 94 10.92 1.27 -9.79
N LEU A 95 9.77 1.31 -10.47
CA LEU A 95 8.63 2.14 -10.06
C LEU A 95 8.16 1.78 -8.65
N GLY A 96 7.99 0.49 -8.36
CA GLY A 96 7.58 0.00 -7.04
C GLY A 96 8.55 0.41 -5.94
N LEU A 97 9.86 0.26 -6.16
CA LEU A 97 10.90 0.63 -5.19
C LEU A 97 11.02 2.14 -4.99
N VAL A 98 10.95 2.94 -6.07
CA VAL A 98 10.96 4.40 -5.97
C VAL A 98 9.72 4.89 -5.21
N THR A 99 8.56 4.32 -5.50
CA THR A 99 7.31 4.65 -4.80
C THR A 99 7.42 4.30 -3.30
N ALA A 100 7.99 3.14 -2.96
CA ALA A 100 8.26 2.76 -1.58
C ALA A 100 9.19 3.76 -0.89
N LEU A 101 10.30 4.11 -1.54
CA LEU A 101 11.29 5.03 -1.01
C LEU A 101 10.67 6.39 -0.69
N LEU A 102 9.84 6.94 -1.58
CA LEU A 102 9.13 8.19 -1.33
C LEU A 102 8.17 8.08 -0.14
N GLY A 103 7.44 6.95 0.00
CA GLY A 103 6.59 6.69 1.16
C GLY A 103 7.37 6.58 2.46
N LEU A 104 8.53 5.90 2.45
CA LEU A 104 9.41 5.77 3.61
C LEU A 104 10.06 7.11 3.99
N VAL A 105 10.42 7.95 3.01
CA VAL A 105 10.88 9.31 3.26
C VAL A 105 9.78 10.13 3.93
N ALA A 106 8.52 10.03 3.48
CA ALA A 106 7.40 10.67 4.15
C ALA A 106 7.26 10.19 5.61
N ALA A 107 7.32 8.87 5.85
CA ALA A 107 7.28 8.31 7.20
C ALA A 107 8.42 8.82 8.11
N ALA A 108 9.62 8.99 7.55
CA ALA A 108 10.79 9.49 8.28
C ALA A 108 10.62 10.93 8.76
N THR A 109 9.78 11.74 8.10
CA THR A 109 9.49 13.12 8.55
C THR A 109 8.67 13.18 9.84
N PHE A 110 7.94 12.12 10.19
CA PHE A 110 7.13 12.08 11.41
C PHE A 110 7.93 11.68 12.64
N SER A 111 8.58 10.51 12.61
CA SER A 111 9.41 10.00 13.70
C SER A 111 10.19 8.74 13.29
N PRO A 112 11.24 8.36 14.02
CA PRO A 112 11.91 7.06 13.84
C PRO A 112 10.96 5.87 14.03
N LEU A 113 9.95 6.00 14.91
CA LEU A 113 8.93 4.98 15.11
C LEU A 113 8.06 4.79 13.86
N ALA A 114 7.60 5.89 13.25
CA ALA A 114 6.82 5.84 12.01
C ALA A 114 7.61 5.19 10.87
N LEU A 115 8.89 5.56 10.73
CA LEU A 115 9.78 4.95 9.73
C LEU A 115 9.95 3.45 9.98
N GLY A 116 10.28 3.05 11.21
CA GLY A 116 10.49 1.65 11.56
C GLY A 116 9.24 0.81 11.30
N LEU A 117 8.07 1.29 11.71
CA LEU A 117 6.80 0.62 11.46
C LEU A 117 6.49 0.51 9.97
N SER A 118 6.63 1.62 9.23
CA SER A 118 6.39 1.66 7.78
C SER A 118 7.32 0.72 7.01
N LEU A 119 8.59 0.64 7.42
CA LEU A 119 9.57 -0.28 6.83
C LEU A 119 9.19 -1.73 7.07
N ILE A 120 8.79 -2.09 8.30
CA ILE A 120 8.35 -3.45 8.64
C ILE A 120 7.12 -3.84 7.80
N ILE A 121 6.12 -2.98 7.74
CA ILE A 121 4.89 -3.24 6.99
C ILE A 121 5.17 -3.35 5.49
N TRP A 122 6.01 -2.48 4.94
CA TRP A 122 6.41 -2.56 3.54
C TRP A 122 7.17 -3.87 3.23
N LEU A 123 8.10 -4.28 4.09
CA LEU A 123 8.81 -5.55 3.96
C LEU A 123 7.87 -6.76 4.06
N LEU A 124 6.89 -6.72 4.96
CA LEU A 124 5.87 -7.76 5.08
C LEU A 124 5.00 -7.82 3.81
N GLY A 125 4.57 -6.69 3.27
CA GLY A 125 3.83 -6.62 2.00
C GLY A 125 4.64 -7.16 0.82
N PHE A 126 5.94 -6.83 0.75
CA PHE A 126 6.83 -7.35 -0.27
C PHE A 126 7.03 -8.87 -0.13
N LEU A 127 7.26 -9.36 1.08
CA LEU A 127 7.41 -10.80 1.37
C LEU A 127 6.10 -11.56 1.09
N TYR A 128 4.95 -10.93 1.37
CA TYR A 128 3.65 -11.44 1.03
C TYR A 128 3.51 -11.65 -0.48
N ASN A 129 3.78 -10.61 -1.27
CA ASN A 129 3.72 -10.69 -2.72
C ASN A 129 4.70 -11.73 -3.28
N TRP A 130 5.89 -11.85 -2.70
CA TRP A 130 6.90 -12.79 -3.17
C TRP A 130 6.55 -14.25 -2.87
N ARG A 131 6.09 -14.57 -1.65
CA ARG A 131 5.93 -15.97 -1.21
C ARG A 131 4.75 -16.27 -0.29
N LEU A 132 4.26 -15.31 0.50
CA LEU A 132 3.24 -15.62 1.51
C LEU A 132 1.80 -15.52 0.99
N LYS A 133 1.57 -15.09 -0.25
CA LYS A 133 0.23 -15.08 -0.87
C LYS A 133 -0.43 -16.47 -0.89
N ALA A 134 0.37 -17.53 -0.96
CA ALA A 134 -0.12 -18.91 -0.96
C ALA A 134 -0.40 -19.47 0.45
N ALA A 135 -0.18 -18.70 1.52
CA ALA A 135 -0.26 -19.16 2.90
C ALA A 135 -1.70 -19.17 3.48
N GLY A 136 -2.73 -18.96 2.66
CA GLY A 136 -4.14 -19.00 3.07
C GLY A 136 -4.46 -17.97 4.15
N LEU A 137 -4.93 -18.43 5.31
CA LEU A 137 -5.31 -17.58 6.45
C LEU A 137 -4.20 -16.61 6.88
N TRP A 138 -2.93 -17.04 6.83
CA TRP A 138 -1.79 -16.20 7.18
C TRP A 138 -1.59 -15.05 6.19
N GLY A 139 -1.91 -15.27 4.92
CA GLY A 139 -1.91 -14.22 3.90
C GLY A 139 -2.96 -13.15 4.19
N ASN A 140 -4.19 -13.60 4.50
CA ASN A 140 -5.29 -12.70 4.84
C ASN A 140 -4.99 -11.89 6.11
N LEU A 141 -4.36 -12.52 7.11
CA LEU A 141 -3.94 -11.83 8.33
C LEU A 141 -2.91 -10.73 8.04
N ILE A 142 -1.95 -10.96 7.15
CA ILE A 142 -0.97 -9.92 6.76
C ILE A 142 -1.66 -8.73 6.09
N VAL A 143 -2.63 -8.99 5.21
CA VAL A 143 -3.41 -7.93 4.54
C VAL A 143 -4.21 -7.14 5.57
N ALA A 144 -4.97 -7.81 6.43
CA ALA A 144 -5.79 -7.17 7.47
C ALA A 144 -4.95 -6.34 8.46
N ILE A 145 -3.79 -6.86 8.89
CA ILE A 145 -2.81 -6.11 9.70
C ILE A 145 -2.32 -4.88 8.94
N SER A 146 -1.98 -5.02 7.65
CA SER A 146 -1.48 -3.92 6.83
C SER A 146 -2.51 -2.81 6.63
N VAL A 147 -3.80 -3.13 6.61
CA VAL A 147 -4.86 -2.11 6.59
C VAL A 147 -5.00 -1.46 7.96
N GLY A 148 -5.16 -2.25 9.03
CA GLY A 148 -5.33 -1.71 10.40
C GLY A 148 -4.17 -0.80 10.84
N ILE A 149 -2.94 -1.15 10.48
CA ILE A 149 -1.75 -0.38 10.87
C ILE A 149 -1.67 1.00 10.19
N THR A 150 -2.39 1.25 9.09
CA THR A 150 -2.45 2.58 8.48
C THR A 150 -3.08 3.61 9.42
N PHE A 151 -4.08 3.22 10.21
CA PHE A 151 -4.65 4.08 11.26
C PHE A 151 -3.62 4.37 12.35
N VAL A 152 -2.89 3.34 12.79
CA VAL A 152 -1.82 3.47 13.80
C VAL A 152 -0.72 4.42 13.32
N LEU A 153 -0.34 4.33 12.03
CA LEU A 153 0.60 5.24 11.40
C LEU A 153 0.12 6.70 11.48
N GLY A 154 -1.17 6.96 11.25
CA GLY A 154 -1.76 8.29 11.43
C GLY A 154 -1.67 8.79 12.88
N GLY A 155 -1.92 7.91 13.86
CA GLY A 155 -1.72 8.24 15.27
C GLY A 155 -0.26 8.59 15.62
N ILE A 156 0.70 7.86 15.04
CA ILE A 156 2.13 8.16 15.19
C ILE A 156 2.49 9.49 14.53
N ALA A 157 1.94 9.79 13.34
CA ALA A 157 2.21 11.01 12.58
C ALA A 157 1.89 12.29 13.35
N VAL A 158 0.88 12.26 14.22
CA VAL A 158 0.51 13.37 15.11
C VAL A 158 1.08 13.26 16.53
N GLY A 159 2.05 12.37 16.75
CA GLY A 159 2.75 12.22 18.03
C GLY A 159 1.93 11.52 19.13
N ARG A 160 0.87 10.78 18.77
CA ARG A 160 0.00 10.05 19.70
C ARG A 160 -0.07 8.55 19.36
N PRO A 161 1.07 7.83 19.42
CA PRO A 161 1.18 6.43 19.00
C PRO A 161 0.30 5.45 19.79
N TRP A 162 -0.05 5.80 21.03
CA TRP A 162 -0.78 4.94 21.96
C TRP A 162 -2.26 5.33 22.12
N SER A 163 -2.81 6.08 21.17
CA SER A 163 -4.19 6.55 21.23
C SER A 163 -5.18 5.38 21.23
N PRO A 164 -5.95 5.14 22.32
CA PRO A 164 -6.80 3.97 22.42
C PRO A 164 -7.85 3.90 21.30
N ILE A 165 -8.42 5.05 20.92
CA ILE A 165 -9.40 5.13 19.84
C ILE A 165 -8.83 4.65 18.50
N VAL A 166 -7.58 5.00 18.19
CA VAL A 166 -6.91 4.55 16.95
C VAL A 166 -6.69 3.05 16.97
N TRP A 167 -6.22 2.50 18.09
CA TRP A 167 -6.01 1.07 18.23
C TRP A 167 -7.33 0.29 18.18
N THR A 168 -8.42 0.82 18.75
CA THR A 168 -9.76 0.23 18.63
C THR A 168 -10.21 0.18 17.18
N PHE A 169 -10.09 1.28 16.42
CA PHE A 169 -10.45 1.29 15.00
C PHE A 169 -9.56 0.35 14.16
N ALA A 170 -8.25 0.34 14.43
CA ALA A 170 -7.32 -0.58 13.76
C ALA A 170 -7.71 -2.05 13.99
N LEU A 171 -8.09 -2.42 15.22
CA LEU A 171 -8.55 -3.77 15.55
C LEU A 171 -9.90 -4.10 14.91
N ILE A 172 -10.84 -3.16 14.90
CA ILE A 172 -12.13 -3.33 14.23
C ILE A 172 -11.92 -3.64 12.75
N VAL A 173 -11.11 -2.84 12.05
CA VAL A 173 -10.82 -3.04 10.63
C VAL A 173 -10.10 -4.37 10.39
N LEU A 174 -9.13 -4.72 11.25
CA LEU A 174 -8.44 -6.00 11.17
C LEU A 174 -9.42 -7.19 11.27
N VAL A 175 -10.38 -7.16 12.20
CA VAL A 175 -11.37 -8.23 12.36
C VAL A 175 -12.31 -8.28 11.17
N PHE A 176 -12.82 -7.13 10.71
CA PHE A 176 -13.71 -7.07 9.54
C PHE A 176 -13.03 -7.62 8.27
N ASP A 177 -11.81 -7.20 7.99
CA ASP A 177 -11.06 -7.69 6.82
C ASP A 177 -10.76 -9.19 6.92
N LEU A 178 -10.52 -9.70 8.14
CA LEU A 178 -10.29 -11.13 8.36
C LEU A 178 -11.55 -11.96 8.14
N GLU A 179 -12.72 -11.48 8.58
CA GLU A 179 -14.03 -12.14 8.39
C GLU A 179 -14.42 -12.24 6.90
N VAL A 180 -14.24 -11.15 6.15
CA VAL A 180 -14.52 -11.11 4.70
C VAL A 180 -13.68 -12.16 3.95
N CYS A 181 -12.50 -12.49 4.44
CA CYS A 181 -11.63 -13.48 3.82
C CYS A 181 -11.87 -14.94 4.25
N ILE A 182 -12.64 -15.20 5.31
CA ILE A 182 -12.93 -16.55 5.82
C ILE A 182 -14.22 -17.14 5.21
N CYS A 183 -15.11 -16.32 4.64
CA CYS A 183 -16.28 -16.82 3.92
C CYS A 183 -15.92 -17.18 2.47
N PRO A 184 -15.97 -18.47 2.08
CA PRO A 184 -15.90 -18.84 0.67
C PRO A 184 -17.25 -18.52 0.03
N GLY A 185 -17.25 -17.57 -0.91
CA GLY A 185 -18.30 -17.45 -1.91
C GLY A 185 -18.14 -18.51 -3.00
#